data_AF-A0A3M2M0Y4-F1
#
_entry.id   AF-A0A3M2M0Y4-F1
#
_cell.length_a   1.000
_cell.length_b   1.000
_cell.length_c   1.000
_cell.angle_alpha   90.00
_cell.angle_beta   90.00
_cell.angle_gamma   90.00
#
_symmetry.space_group_name_H-M   'P 1'
#
loop_
_entity.id
_entity.type
_entity.pdbx_description
1 polymer ?
#
loop_
_entity_poly.entity_id
_entity_poly.type
_entity_poly.pdbx_seq_one_letter_code
_entity_poly.pdbx_strand_id
1 'polypeptide(L)'
;MTTDTPSTPARDRDDSLAELESWLLRVHGETVDADRLGHVRAELGRVVADRVPGAVVELGCFRGAMTLWMRAVLDTLGDRRPIHVFDSFRGLPETTEEDAIILPTGVMAATPEEVLATFARWDREPPVMHPGWFEDTLPAELPDPLAFVYYDGDLYGSTMTSLTECVPRLAPAGAIILDDYADPGTNPRAAVKLPGVKLACDEYFGEGSPIDVLVGEGDLAYGRYVRP
;
A
#
# COMPACT_ATOMS: atom_id res chain seq x y z
N MET A 1 22.82 48.60 -0.98
CA MET A 1 23.02 47.33 -1.70
C MET A 1 22.10 46.30 -1.06
N THR A 2 20.91 46.13 -1.61
CA THR A 2 19.98 45.07 -1.25
C THR A 2 20.24 43.92 -2.21
N THR A 3 20.78 42.81 -1.71
CA THR A 3 21.00 41.60 -2.49
C THR A 3 19.69 40.84 -2.56
N ASP A 4 18.96 40.98 -3.67
CA ASP A 4 17.89 40.06 -4.05
C ASP A 4 18.48 38.66 -4.20
N THR A 5 17.99 37.74 -3.39
CA THR A 5 18.25 36.31 -3.59
C THR A 5 17.25 35.82 -4.64
N PRO A 6 17.68 35.15 -5.73
CA PRO A 6 16.73 34.65 -6.72
C PRO A 6 15.86 33.57 -6.09
N SER A 7 14.55 33.79 -6.02
CA SER A 7 13.60 32.75 -5.69
C SER A 7 13.63 31.69 -6.79
N THR A 8 13.95 30.45 -6.44
CA THR A 8 13.82 29.30 -7.35
C THR A 8 12.37 29.23 -7.83
N PRO A 9 12.10 29.07 -9.14
CA PRO A 9 10.73 28.94 -9.63
C PRO A 9 10.07 27.73 -8.97
N ALA A 10 8.81 27.89 -8.54
CA ALA A 10 7.99 26.78 -8.06
C ALA A 10 7.92 25.71 -9.16
N ARG A 11 8.38 24.49 -8.86
CA ARG A 11 8.35 23.36 -9.80
C ARG A 11 6.91 22.94 -10.06
N ASP A 12 6.63 22.47 -11.28
CA ASP A 12 5.35 21.80 -11.57
C ASP A 12 5.21 20.56 -10.68
N ARG A 13 4.01 20.34 -10.15
CA ARG A 13 3.71 19.19 -9.28
C ARG A 13 3.77 17.88 -10.07
N ASP A 14 3.43 17.90 -11.36
CA ASP A 14 3.50 16.71 -12.20
C ASP A 14 4.94 16.30 -12.51
N ASP A 15 5.82 17.27 -12.78
CA ASP A 15 7.26 17.02 -12.93
C ASP A 15 7.86 16.44 -11.64
N SER A 16 7.44 16.94 -10.49
CA SER A 16 7.86 16.40 -9.18
C SER A 16 7.39 14.96 -8.95
N LEU A 17 6.23 14.57 -9.49
CA LEU A 17 5.71 13.21 -9.33
C LEU A 17 6.50 12.21 -10.21
N ALA A 18 6.82 12.58 -11.44
CA ALA A 18 7.65 11.77 -12.33
C ALA A 18 9.10 11.61 -11.83
N GLU A 19 9.68 12.66 -11.23
CA GLU A 19 10.98 12.59 -10.57
C GLU A 19 10.96 11.62 -9.37
N LEU A 20 9.90 11.66 -8.56
CA LEU A 20 9.70 10.76 -7.43
C LEU A 20 9.55 9.31 -7.90
N GLU A 21 8.69 9.06 -8.88
CA GLU A 21 8.50 7.73 -9.48
C GLU A 21 9.83 7.15 -9.95
N SER A 22 10.60 7.92 -10.73
CA SER A 22 11.91 7.51 -11.22
C SER A 22 12.90 7.20 -10.09
N TRP A 23 12.84 7.94 -8.99
CA TRP A 23 13.68 7.69 -7.82
C TRP A 23 13.26 6.44 -7.05
N LEU A 24 11.95 6.24 -6.85
CA LEU A 24 11.39 5.06 -6.21
C LEU A 24 11.79 3.79 -6.97
N LEU A 25 11.59 3.76 -8.28
CA LEU A 25 11.95 2.62 -9.13
C LEU A 25 13.45 2.30 -9.08
N ARG A 26 14.31 3.30 -8.90
CA ARG A 26 15.76 3.12 -8.83
C ARG A 26 16.25 2.69 -7.44
N VAL A 27 15.68 3.26 -6.38
CA VAL A 27 16.20 3.10 -5.00
C VAL A 27 15.44 2.03 -4.21
N HIS A 28 14.16 1.85 -4.52
CA HIS A 28 13.26 0.89 -3.90
C HIS A 28 12.76 -0.16 -4.89
N GLY A 29 13.43 -0.32 -6.04
CA GLY A 29 13.00 -1.23 -7.13
C GLY A 29 12.93 -2.73 -6.76
N GLU A 30 13.39 -3.11 -5.57
CA GLU A 30 13.21 -4.45 -5.02
C GLU A 30 11.83 -4.65 -4.36
N THR A 31 11.17 -3.57 -3.95
CA THR A 31 9.89 -3.58 -3.21
C THR A 31 8.79 -2.75 -3.90
N VAL A 32 9.13 -1.95 -4.91
CA VAL A 32 8.15 -1.24 -5.74
C VAL A 32 8.52 -1.33 -7.22
N ASP A 33 7.50 -1.29 -8.08
CA ASP A 33 7.66 -1.32 -9.53
C ASP A 33 6.60 -0.41 -10.20
N ALA A 34 6.73 -0.23 -11.51
CA ALA A 34 5.88 0.70 -12.26
C ALA A 34 4.40 0.27 -12.27
N ASP A 35 4.11 -1.04 -12.25
CA ASP A 35 2.75 -1.54 -12.23
C ASP A 35 2.10 -1.23 -10.87
N ARG A 36 2.79 -1.49 -9.75
CA ARG A 36 2.32 -1.11 -8.38
C ARG A 36 2.01 0.37 -8.30
N LEU A 37 2.96 1.22 -8.69
CA LEU A 37 2.81 2.68 -8.63
C LEU A 37 1.65 3.16 -9.51
N GLY A 38 1.51 2.60 -10.71
CA GLY A 38 0.44 2.92 -11.65
C GLY A 38 -0.95 2.55 -11.13
N HIS A 39 -1.13 1.34 -10.63
CA HIS A 39 -2.41 0.87 -10.09
C HIS A 39 -2.84 1.65 -8.85
N VAL A 40 -1.92 1.88 -7.91
CA VAL A 40 -2.20 2.68 -6.70
C VAL A 40 -2.55 4.12 -7.07
N ARG A 41 -1.83 4.73 -8.02
CA ARG A 41 -2.15 6.08 -8.51
C ARG A 41 -3.54 6.15 -9.12
N ALA A 42 -3.90 5.17 -9.95
CA ALA A 42 -5.21 5.11 -10.59
C ALA A 42 -6.35 4.97 -9.56
N GLU A 43 -6.18 4.09 -8.57
CA GLU A 43 -7.20 3.85 -7.54
C GLU A 43 -7.38 5.05 -6.60
N LEU A 44 -6.28 5.69 -6.17
CA LEU A 44 -6.35 6.95 -5.42
C LEU A 44 -7.01 8.06 -6.23
N GLY A 45 -6.71 8.16 -7.54
CA GLY A 45 -7.37 9.10 -8.44
C GLY A 45 -8.89 8.91 -8.47
N ARG A 46 -9.35 7.65 -8.53
CA ARG A 46 -10.78 7.31 -8.46
C ARG A 46 -11.38 7.68 -7.11
N VAL A 47 -10.74 7.26 -6.00
CA VAL A 47 -11.19 7.53 -4.62
C VAL A 47 -11.39 9.04 -4.37
N VAL A 48 -10.47 9.87 -4.86
CA VAL A 48 -10.58 11.33 -4.75
C VAL A 48 -11.67 11.89 -5.67
N ALA A 49 -11.74 11.46 -6.93
CA ALA A 49 -12.73 11.93 -7.89
C ALA A 49 -14.17 11.63 -7.45
N ASP A 50 -14.39 10.42 -6.93
CA ASP A 50 -15.68 9.95 -6.43
C ASP A 50 -16.01 10.50 -5.03
N ARG A 51 -15.07 11.19 -4.38
CA ARG A 51 -15.18 11.73 -3.02
C ARG A 51 -15.52 10.64 -1.99
N VAL A 52 -14.91 9.46 -2.13
CA VAL A 52 -15.11 8.37 -1.18
C VAL A 52 -14.64 8.82 0.22
N PRO A 53 -15.51 8.78 1.25
CA PRO A 53 -15.16 9.21 2.58
C PRO A 53 -14.24 8.18 3.27
N GLY A 54 -13.42 8.64 4.20
CA GLY A 54 -12.59 7.78 5.03
C GLY A 54 -11.08 7.92 4.81
N ALA A 55 -10.34 7.22 5.67
CA ALA A 55 -8.88 7.26 5.69
C ALA A 55 -8.24 6.51 4.52
N VAL A 56 -6.99 6.86 4.23
CA VAL A 56 -6.10 6.07 3.36
C VAL A 56 -5.15 5.30 4.27
N VAL A 57 -5.02 3.99 4.04
CA VAL A 57 -4.26 3.09 4.90
C VAL A 57 -3.28 2.26 4.08
N GLU A 58 -2.11 2.01 4.66
CA GLU A 58 -1.15 0.99 4.22
C GLU A 58 -0.94 -0.03 5.33
N LEU A 59 -0.93 -1.30 4.96
CA LEU A 59 -0.70 -2.43 5.87
C LEU A 59 0.57 -3.15 5.43
N GLY A 60 1.66 -2.95 6.16
CA GLY A 60 3.01 -3.34 5.74
C GLY A 60 3.60 -2.25 4.85
N CYS A 61 4.53 -1.45 5.39
CA CYS A 61 5.12 -0.32 4.67
C CYS A 61 6.63 -0.43 4.45
N PHE A 62 7.29 -1.32 5.20
CA PHE A 62 8.75 -1.43 5.21
C PHE A 62 9.42 -0.05 5.40
N ARG A 63 10.10 0.47 4.36
CA ARG A 63 10.78 1.78 4.39
C ARG A 63 9.89 2.95 3.93
N GLY A 64 8.59 2.74 3.77
CA GLY A 64 7.58 3.76 3.44
C GLY A 64 7.59 4.23 1.99
N ALA A 65 8.10 3.42 1.06
CA ALA A 65 8.23 3.79 -0.35
C ALA A 65 6.86 3.98 -1.02
N MET A 66 5.95 3.01 -0.84
CA MET A 66 4.59 3.11 -1.35
C MET A 66 3.79 4.17 -0.58
N THR A 67 3.99 4.29 0.73
CA THR A 67 3.39 5.38 1.52
C THR A 67 3.74 6.76 0.96
N LEU A 68 5.02 6.98 0.65
CA LEU A 68 5.49 8.24 0.08
C LEU A 68 4.87 8.49 -1.31
N TRP A 69 4.77 7.45 -2.13
CA TRP A 69 4.08 7.52 -3.41
C TRP A 69 2.62 7.95 -3.26
N MET A 70 1.87 7.29 -2.37
CA MET A 70 0.48 7.63 -2.08
C MET A 70 0.34 9.07 -1.59
N ARG A 71 1.23 9.52 -0.69
CA ARG A 71 1.24 10.91 -0.20
C ARG A 71 1.44 11.90 -1.34
N ALA A 72 2.39 11.63 -2.24
CA ALA A 72 2.66 12.49 -3.38
C ALA A 72 1.49 12.53 -4.38
N VAL A 73 0.85 11.38 -4.66
CA VAL A 73 -0.34 11.32 -5.51
C VAL A 73 -1.50 12.12 -4.90
N LEU A 74 -1.79 11.93 -3.61
CA LEU A 74 -2.84 12.71 -2.95
C LEU A 74 -2.54 14.22 -2.96
N ASP A 75 -1.26 14.60 -2.84
CA ASP A 75 -0.84 15.99 -2.94
C ASP A 75 -1.08 16.61 -4.31
N THR A 76 -0.87 15.89 -5.40
CA THR A 76 -1.17 16.40 -6.75
C THR A 76 -2.67 16.53 -6.98
N LEU A 77 -3.46 15.63 -6.37
CA LEU A 77 -4.92 15.64 -6.40
C LEU A 77 -5.54 16.69 -5.45
N GLY A 78 -4.73 17.34 -4.61
CA GLY A 78 -5.19 18.33 -3.64
C GLY A 78 -5.93 17.72 -2.44
N ASP A 79 -5.80 16.41 -2.22
CA ASP A 79 -6.39 15.71 -1.08
C ASP A 79 -5.43 15.71 0.12
N ARG A 80 -5.93 16.14 1.27
CA ARG A 80 -5.15 16.36 2.50
C ARG A 80 -5.47 15.35 3.59
N ARG A 81 -6.22 14.29 3.30
CA ARG A 81 -6.48 13.24 4.29
C ARG A 81 -5.15 12.61 4.75
N PRO A 82 -5.01 12.28 6.04
CA PRO A 82 -3.83 11.59 6.54
C PRO A 82 -3.74 10.18 5.94
N ILE A 83 -2.51 9.70 5.77
CA ILE A 83 -2.24 8.29 5.50
C ILE A 83 -1.87 7.65 6.82
N HIS A 84 -2.53 6.54 7.14
CA HIS A 84 -2.20 5.69 8.28
C HIS A 84 -1.38 4.50 7.81
N VAL A 85 -0.32 4.19 8.52
CA VAL A 85 0.56 3.05 8.25
C VAL A 85 0.53 2.14 9.45
N PHE A 86 0.20 0.88 9.22
CA PHE A 86 0.33 -0.19 10.20
C PHE A 86 1.50 -1.06 9.78
N ASP A 87 2.47 -1.24 10.66
CA ASP A 87 3.65 -2.08 10.43
C ASP A 87 4.19 -2.56 11.78
N SER A 88 4.77 -3.76 11.79
CA SER A 88 5.40 -4.28 13.01
C SER A 88 6.66 -3.50 13.37
N PHE A 89 7.32 -2.89 12.36
CA PHE A 89 8.68 -2.37 12.38
C PHE A 89 9.71 -3.37 12.90
N ARG A 90 9.37 -4.66 12.78
CA ARG A 90 10.14 -5.81 13.23
C ARG A 90 10.28 -6.87 12.14
N GLY A 91 9.79 -6.58 10.93
CA GLY A 91 9.75 -7.50 9.80
C GLY A 91 8.59 -8.49 9.90
N LEU A 92 8.61 -9.49 9.02
CA LEU A 92 7.56 -10.50 8.95
C LEU A 92 7.51 -11.37 10.21
N PRO A 93 6.31 -11.79 10.65
CA PRO A 93 6.19 -12.81 11.69
C PRO A 93 6.63 -14.18 11.15
N GLU A 94 6.56 -15.22 11.98
CA GLU A 94 6.83 -16.58 11.55
C GLU A 94 5.79 -17.06 10.53
N THR A 95 6.24 -17.69 9.44
CA THR A 95 5.37 -18.28 8.41
C THR A 95 4.66 -19.52 8.94
N THR A 96 3.42 -19.74 8.50
CA THR A 96 2.62 -20.93 8.82
C THR A 96 2.54 -21.91 7.65
N GLU A 97 1.84 -23.03 7.81
CA GLU A 97 1.70 -24.03 6.72
C GLU A 97 0.93 -23.45 5.53
N GLU A 98 -0.03 -22.56 5.78
CA GLU A 98 -0.89 -21.89 4.80
C GLU A 98 -0.09 -20.98 3.84
N ASP A 99 1.05 -20.46 4.27
CA ASP A 99 1.93 -19.65 3.43
C ASP A 99 2.61 -20.46 2.33
N ALA A 100 2.71 -21.78 2.50
CA ALA A 100 3.37 -22.73 1.61
C ALA A 100 4.81 -22.36 1.18
N ILE A 101 5.45 -21.47 1.94
CA ILE A 101 6.82 -21.00 1.80
C ILE A 101 7.43 -20.84 3.19
N ILE A 102 8.76 -20.75 3.26
CA ILE A 102 9.47 -20.47 4.52
C ILE A 102 10.29 -19.20 4.31
N LEU A 103 9.95 -18.17 5.07
CA LEU A 103 10.71 -16.91 5.14
C LEU A 103 11.32 -16.78 6.54
N PRO A 104 12.55 -16.24 6.66
CA PRO A 104 13.13 -15.98 7.98
C PRO A 104 12.28 -14.97 8.77
N THR A 105 11.95 -15.28 10.03
CA THR A 105 11.29 -14.32 10.92
C THR A 105 12.09 -13.03 11.03
N GLY A 106 11.40 -11.90 10.94
CA GLY A 106 12.00 -10.57 10.97
C GLY A 106 12.70 -10.15 9.69
N VAL A 107 12.59 -10.93 8.60
CA VAL A 107 12.95 -10.44 7.26
C VAL A 107 12.10 -9.21 6.91
N MET A 108 12.65 -8.30 6.10
CA MET A 108 12.01 -7.03 5.75
C MET A 108 11.77 -6.10 6.95
N ALA A 109 12.51 -6.24 8.05
CA ALA A 109 12.45 -5.28 9.14
C ALA A 109 12.95 -3.89 8.69
N ALA A 110 12.18 -2.86 9.01
CA ALA A 110 12.56 -1.46 8.92
C ALA A 110 12.11 -0.72 10.17
N THR A 111 12.76 0.39 10.45
CA THR A 111 12.48 1.26 11.61
C THR A 111 11.57 2.44 11.22
N PRO A 112 10.79 3.00 12.16
CA PRO A 112 10.05 4.23 11.91
C PRO A 112 10.96 5.38 11.45
N GLU A 113 12.21 5.43 11.92
CA GLU A 113 13.22 6.41 11.50
C GLU A 113 13.59 6.28 10.02
N GLU A 114 13.65 5.06 9.47
CA GLU A 114 13.87 4.84 8.04
C GLU A 114 12.69 5.37 7.20
N VAL A 115 11.46 5.16 7.66
CA VAL A 115 10.26 5.75 7.02
C VAL A 115 10.36 7.28 7.04
N LEU A 116 10.64 7.88 8.20
CA LEU A 116 10.80 9.33 8.32
C LEU A 116 11.92 9.87 7.43
N ALA A 117 13.02 9.15 7.27
CA ALA A 117 14.11 9.53 6.38
C ALA A 117 13.70 9.50 4.89
N THR A 118 12.91 8.50 4.48
CA THR A 118 12.31 8.42 3.13
C THR A 118 11.45 9.65 2.84
N PHE A 119 10.60 10.06 3.79
CA PHE A 119 9.73 11.24 3.64
C PHE A 119 10.50 12.56 3.67
N ALA A 120 11.45 12.69 4.60
CA ALA A 120 12.27 13.90 4.74
C ALA A 120 13.07 14.21 3.47
N ARG A 121 13.49 13.19 2.72
CA ARG A 121 14.19 13.34 1.44
C ARG A 121 13.37 14.12 0.40
N TRP A 122 12.05 14.00 0.46
CA TRP A 122 11.12 14.58 -0.52
C TRP A 122 10.30 15.74 0.04
N ASP A 123 10.62 16.19 1.27
CA ASP A 123 9.92 17.27 1.98
C ASP A 123 8.40 17.05 2.00
N ARG A 124 7.98 15.82 2.36
CA ARG A 124 6.57 15.43 2.44
C ARG A 124 6.14 15.17 3.87
N GLU A 125 4.86 15.44 4.12
CA GLU A 125 4.23 15.16 5.41
C GLU A 125 4.26 13.64 5.68
N PRO A 126 4.84 13.20 6.81
CA PRO A 126 4.93 11.79 7.16
C PRO A 126 3.56 11.20 7.51
N PRO A 127 3.40 9.87 7.42
CA PRO A 127 2.16 9.19 7.79
C PRO A 127 1.96 9.17 9.30
N VAL A 128 0.73 8.90 9.73
CA VAL A 128 0.44 8.46 11.09
C VAL A 128 0.86 6.99 11.19
N MET A 129 1.85 6.68 12.02
CA MET A 129 2.38 5.33 12.17
C MET A 129 1.78 4.63 13.38
N HIS A 130 1.41 3.36 13.19
CA HIS A 130 0.85 2.45 14.18
C HIS A 130 1.77 1.23 14.34
N PRO A 131 2.80 1.31 15.23
CA PRO A 131 3.76 0.23 15.42
C PRO A 131 3.15 -0.95 16.17
N GLY A 132 3.14 -2.12 15.55
CA GLY A 132 2.68 -3.35 16.18
C GLY A 132 2.24 -4.41 15.18
N TRP A 133 1.89 -5.58 15.69
CA TRP A 133 1.31 -6.62 14.85
C TRP A 133 -0.13 -6.26 14.47
N PHE A 134 -0.60 -6.72 13.32
CA PHE A 134 -1.92 -6.35 12.81
C PHE A 134 -3.04 -6.79 13.74
N GLU A 135 -2.92 -7.98 14.34
CA GLU A 135 -3.87 -8.53 15.30
C GLU A 135 -4.00 -7.70 16.58
N ASP A 136 -2.95 -6.94 16.94
CA ASP A 136 -2.94 -6.08 18.11
C ASP A 136 -3.45 -4.67 17.79
N THR A 137 -3.08 -4.15 16.62
CA THR A 137 -3.23 -2.72 16.27
C THR A 137 -4.49 -2.43 15.47
N LEU A 138 -4.86 -3.26 14.49
CA LEU A 138 -6.02 -2.99 13.63
C LEU A 138 -7.34 -2.94 14.39
N PRO A 139 -7.65 -3.84 15.35
CA PRO A 139 -8.93 -3.78 16.05
C PRO A 139 -9.12 -2.49 16.86
N ALA A 140 -8.03 -1.93 17.37
CA ALA A 140 -8.05 -0.80 18.31
C ALA A 140 -7.82 0.56 17.64
N GLU A 141 -7.03 0.62 16.57
CA GLU A 141 -6.49 1.87 16.04
C GLU A 141 -6.85 2.15 14.58
N LEU A 142 -7.45 1.18 13.87
CA LEU A 142 -7.85 1.35 12.47
C LEU A 142 -8.98 2.39 12.34
N PRO A 143 -8.82 3.42 11.48
CA PRO A 143 -9.88 4.40 11.26
C PRO A 143 -11.16 3.79 10.69
N ASP A 144 -12.29 4.44 10.97
CA ASP A 144 -13.60 4.10 10.42
C ASP A 144 -14.33 5.40 10.01
N PRO A 145 -14.68 5.59 8.73
CA PRO A 145 -14.54 4.65 7.61
C PRO A 145 -13.17 4.69 6.91
N LEU A 146 -12.93 3.70 6.04
CA LEU A 146 -11.77 3.57 5.17
C LEU A 146 -12.13 3.88 3.71
N ALA A 147 -11.39 4.77 3.06
CA ALA A 147 -11.59 5.08 1.64
C ALA A 147 -10.73 4.20 0.73
N PHE A 148 -9.50 3.92 1.15
CA PHE A 148 -8.54 3.11 0.40
C PHE A 148 -7.60 2.39 1.34
N VAL A 149 -7.29 1.13 1.02
CA VAL A 149 -6.27 0.33 1.71
C VAL A 149 -5.32 -0.25 0.66
N TYR A 150 -4.02 -0.02 0.82
CA TYR A 150 -2.99 -0.81 0.16
C TYR A 150 -2.49 -1.86 1.15
N TYR A 151 -2.69 -3.14 0.83
CA TYR A 151 -2.26 -4.26 1.64
C TYR A 151 -0.99 -4.86 1.05
N ASP A 152 0.07 -4.96 1.85
CA ASP A 152 1.39 -5.50 1.50
C ASP A 152 2.00 -6.24 2.71
N GLY A 153 1.18 -7.13 3.31
CA GLY A 153 1.50 -7.85 4.55
C GLY A 153 2.00 -9.28 4.36
N ASP A 154 2.17 -9.70 3.10
CA ASP A 154 2.73 -10.98 2.61
C ASP A 154 2.04 -12.28 3.01
N LEU A 155 1.79 -12.49 4.30
CA LEU A 155 1.46 -13.80 4.85
C LEU A 155 -0.05 -14.01 4.97
N TYR A 156 -0.46 -15.28 4.99
CA TYR A 156 -1.85 -15.70 5.13
C TYR A 156 -2.51 -15.07 6.38
N GLY A 157 -1.87 -15.20 7.54
CA GLY A 157 -2.42 -14.68 8.81
C GLY A 157 -2.56 -13.16 8.81
N SER A 158 -1.56 -12.46 8.27
CA SER A 158 -1.58 -11.01 8.05
C SER A 158 -2.73 -10.61 7.12
N THR A 159 -2.94 -11.36 6.04
CA THR A 159 -3.99 -11.11 5.04
C THR A 159 -5.37 -11.30 5.66
N MET A 160 -5.60 -12.42 6.36
CA MET A 160 -6.87 -12.75 6.99
C MET A 160 -7.26 -11.72 8.06
N THR A 161 -6.30 -11.32 8.90
CA THR A 161 -6.50 -10.28 9.91
C THR A 161 -6.87 -8.95 9.26
N SER A 162 -6.14 -8.56 8.21
CA SER A 162 -6.38 -7.33 7.47
C SER A 162 -7.75 -7.31 6.80
N LEU A 163 -8.16 -8.40 6.13
CA LEU A 163 -9.48 -8.50 5.51
C LEU A 163 -10.61 -8.41 6.54
N THR A 164 -10.46 -9.11 7.66
CA THR A 164 -11.43 -9.12 8.77
C THR A 164 -11.67 -7.72 9.33
N GLU A 165 -10.61 -6.93 9.47
CA GLU A 165 -10.73 -5.58 10.02
C GLU A 165 -11.08 -4.51 8.96
N CYS A 166 -10.51 -4.58 7.77
CA CYS A 166 -10.68 -3.53 6.76
C CYS A 166 -12.00 -3.64 6.00
N VAL A 167 -12.42 -4.82 5.55
CA VAL A 167 -13.60 -4.98 4.68
C VAL A 167 -14.88 -4.41 5.32
N PRO A 168 -15.20 -4.66 6.61
CA PRO A 168 -16.37 -4.08 7.25
C PRO A 168 -16.33 -2.56 7.40
N ARG A 169 -15.13 -1.96 7.42
CA ARG A 169 -14.89 -0.52 7.64
C ARG A 169 -14.72 0.29 6.36
N LEU A 170 -14.62 -0.34 5.18
CA LEU A 170 -14.58 0.39 3.92
C LEU A 170 -15.82 1.27 3.74
N ALA A 171 -15.69 2.51 3.29
CA ALA A 171 -16.84 3.26 2.82
C ALA A 171 -17.45 2.59 1.57
N PRO A 172 -18.73 2.84 1.23
CA PRO A 172 -19.26 2.49 -0.09
C PRO A 172 -18.35 3.07 -1.19
N ALA A 173 -18.04 2.26 -2.21
CA ALA A 173 -17.04 2.54 -3.23
C ALA A 173 -15.59 2.72 -2.73
N GLY A 174 -15.29 2.40 -1.46
CA GLY A 174 -13.93 2.26 -0.95
C GLY A 174 -13.29 0.97 -1.46
N ALA A 175 -11.95 0.96 -1.53
CA ALA A 175 -11.23 -0.15 -2.17
C ALA A 175 -10.05 -0.66 -1.34
N ILE A 176 -9.71 -1.93 -1.58
CA ILE A 176 -8.46 -2.56 -1.14
C ILE A 176 -7.71 -3.01 -2.40
N ILE A 177 -6.44 -2.62 -2.50
CA ILE A 177 -5.49 -3.30 -3.40
C ILE A 177 -4.66 -4.25 -2.54
N LEU A 178 -4.65 -5.53 -2.92
CA LEU A 178 -3.87 -6.58 -2.28
C LEU A 178 -2.63 -6.85 -3.13
N ASP A 179 -1.47 -6.53 -2.57
CA ASP A 179 -0.19 -6.96 -3.12
C ASP A 179 -0.02 -8.48 -3.06
N ASP A 180 0.81 -9.01 -3.94
CA ASP A 180 1.13 -10.44 -4.07
C ASP A 180 -0.06 -11.42 -4.14
N TYR A 181 -1.25 -10.95 -4.54
CA TYR A 181 -2.45 -11.77 -4.69
C TYR A 181 -2.31 -12.90 -5.71
N ALA A 182 -1.59 -12.70 -6.81
CA ALA A 182 -1.24 -13.71 -7.82
C ALA A 182 -2.31 -14.78 -8.13
N ASP A 183 -3.14 -14.55 -9.16
CA ASP A 183 -4.12 -15.54 -9.65
C ASP A 183 -3.77 -16.03 -11.07
N PRO A 184 -3.10 -17.19 -11.20
CA PRO A 184 -2.73 -17.76 -12.50
C PRO A 184 -3.91 -18.16 -13.39
N GLY A 185 -5.10 -18.37 -12.80
CA GLY A 185 -6.31 -18.70 -13.55
C GLY A 185 -6.78 -17.53 -14.41
N THR A 186 -6.58 -16.30 -13.93
CA THR A 186 -6.98 -15.07 -14.62
C THR A 186 -5.79 -14.41 -15.32
N ASN A 187 -4.59 -14.44 -14.71
CA ASN A 187 -3.35 -13.96 -15.32
C ASN A 187 -2.32 -15.10 -15.38
N PRO A 188 -2.22 -15.85 -16.49
CA PRO A 188 -1.26 -16.95 -16.63
C PRO A 188 0.23 -16.55 -16.54
N ARG A 189 0.54 -15.24 -16.59
CA ARG A 189 1.89 -14.72 -16.41
C ARG A 189 2.23 -14.45 -14.93
N ALA A 190 1.25 -14.49 -14.04
CA ALA A 190 1.44 -14.16 -12.64
C ALA A 190 2.38 -15.15 -11.95
N ALA A 191 3.45 -14.63 -11.33
CA ALA A 191 4.32 -15.44 -10.48
C ALA A 191 3.67 -15.62 -9.09
N VAL A 192 3.36 -16.86 -8.72
CA VAL A 192 2.83 -17.18 -7.38
C VAL A 192 3.98 -17.23 -6.38
N LYS A 193 4.32 -16.08 -5.79
CA LYS A 193 5.40 -15.95 -4.81
C LYS A 193 4.91 -16.20 -3.38
N LEU A 194 3.74 -15.66 -3.04
CA LEU A 194 3.15 -15.70 -1.70
C LEU A 194 1.72 -16.28 -1.77
N PRO A 195 1.58 -17.61 -1.94
CA PRO A 195 0.27 -18.24 -2.16
C PRO A 195 -0.71 -18.07 -0.97
N GLY A 196 -0.19 -17.80 0.24
CA GLY A 196 -0.99 -17.52 1.42
C GLY A 196 -1.93 -16.32 1.27
N VAL A 197 -1.56 -15.29 0.49
CA VAL A 197 -2.39 -14.10 0.26
C VAL A 197 -3.69 -14.48 -0.46
N LYS A 198 -3.57 -15.19 -1.58
CA LYS A 198 -4.73 -15.65 -2.34
C LYS A 198 -5.59 -16.59 -1.52
N LEU A 199 -4.96 -17.53 -0.82
CA LEU A 199 -5.66 -18.50 0.01
C LEU A 199 -6.51 -17.81 1.08
N ALA A 200 -5.95 -16.83 1.80
CA ALA A 200 -6.69 -16.06 2.80
C ALA A 200 -7.88 -15.30 2.18
N CYS A 201 -7.69 -14.73 0.99
CA CYS A 201 -8.76 -14.05 0.28
C CYS A 201 -9.89 -15.00 -0.15
N ASP A 202 -9.53 -16.14 -0.73
CA ASP A 202 -10.48 -17.15 -1.20
C ASP A 202 -11.29 -17.74 -0.03
N GLU A 203 -10.65 -17.94 1.14
CA GLU A 203 -11.34 -18.39 2.35
C GLU A 203 -12.22 -17.32 2.98
N TYR A 204 -11.77 -16.06 3.01
CA TYR A 204 -12.53 -14.95 3.60
C TYR A 204 -13.82 -14.66 2.80
N PHE A 205 -13.72 -14.58 1.47
CA PHE A 205 -14.85 -14.25 0.61
C PHE A 205 -15.68 -15.47 0.20
N GLY A 206 -15.09 -16.66 0.20
CA GLY A 206 -15.74 -17.90 -0.23
C GLY A 206 -16.01 -17.98 -1.73
N GLU A 207 -16.94 -18.84 -2.11
CA GLU A 207 -17.31 -19.06 -3.51
C GLU A 207 -17.88 -17.78 -4.15
N GLY A 208 -17.34 -17.39 -5.30
CA GLY A 208 -17.72 -16.15 -5.99
C GLY A 208 -16.99 -14.90 -5.47
N SER A 209 -15.74 -15.07 -5.01
CA SER A 209 -14.86 -13.98 -4.55
C SER A 209 -15.01 -12.71 -5.42
N PRO A 210 -15.28 -11.54 -4.80
CA PRO A 210 -15.49 -10.27 -5.51
C PRO A 210 -14.17 -9.58 -5.89
N ILE A 211 -13.03 -10.26 -5.77
CA ILE A 211 -11.72 -9.68 -6.06
C ILE A 211 -11.46 -9.72 -7.57
N ASP A 212 -11.29 -8.54 -8.15
CA ASP A 212 -10.79 -8.38 -9.52
C ASP A 212 -9.26 -8.57 -9.54
N VAL A 213 -8.74 -9.15 -10.61
CA VAL A 213 -7.28 -9.26 -10.82
C VAL A 213 -6.79 -8.08 -11.63
N LEU A 214 -5.92 -7.26 -11.05
CA LEU A 214 -5.20 -6.23 -11.77
C LEU A 214 -3.95 -6.83 -12.41
N VAL A 215 -3.84 -6.64 -13.73
CA VAL A 215 -2.74 -7.17 -14.54
C VAL A 215 -1.87 -6.03 -15.03
N GLY A 216 -0.61 -6.06 -14.62
CA GLY A 216 0.42 -5.14 -15.09
C GLY A 216 1.07 -5.54 -16.42
N GLU A 217 2.03 -4.75 -16.87
CA GLU A 217 2.90 -5.12 -18.00
C GLU A 217 3.79 -6.32 -17.64
N GLY A 218 4.19 -6.45 -16.38
CA GLY A 218 5.05 -7.50 -15.83
C GLY A 218 4.35 -8.83 -15.49
N ASP A 219 4.97 -9.58 -14.58
CA ASP A 219 4.51 -10.87 -14.03
C ASP A 219 3.81 -10.72 -12.67
N LEU A 220 3.51 -9.48 -12.26
CA LEU A 220 2.79 -9.19 -11.03
C LEU A 220 1.28 -9.18 -11.29
N ALA A 221 0.53 -9.65 -10.29
CA ALA A 221 -0.92 -9.63 -10.30
C ALA A 221 -1.42 -9.27 -8.90
N TYR A 222 -2.23 -8.21 -8.84
CA TYR A 222 -2.77 -7.66 -7.61
C TYR A 222 -4.25 -8.02 -7.50
N GLY A 223 -4.71 -8.18 -6.27
CA GLY A 223 -6.14 -8.28 -5.99
C GLY A 223 -6.71 -6.88 -5.86
N ARG A 224 -7.90 -6.65 -6.39
CA ARG A 224 -8.65 -5.42 -6.16
C ARG A 224 -10.05 -5.75 -5.68
N TYR A 225 -10.35 -5.33 -4.47
CA TYR A 225 -11.70 -5.39 -3.91
C TYR A 225 -12.28 -3.98 -3.83
N VAL A 226 -13.53 -3.80 -4.26
CA VAL A 226 -14.28 -2.56 -4.07
C VAL A 226 -15.56 -2.86 -3.32
N ARG A 227 -15.83 -2.10 -2.26
CA ARG A 227 -17.07 -2.22 -1.51
C ARG A 227 -18.24 -1.70 -2.37
N PRO A 228 -19.30 -2.49 -2.58
CA PRO A 228 -20.47 -2.09 -3.36
C PRO A 228 -21.28 -0.95 -2.69
#